data_AF-A0A090CKS3-F1
#
_entry.id   AF-A0A090CKS3-F1
#
_cell.length_a   1.000
_cell.length_b   1.000
_cell.length_c   1.000
_cell.angle_alpha   90.00
_cell.angle_beta   90.00
_cell.angle_gamma   90.00
#
_symmetry.space_group_name_H-M   'P 1'
#
loop_
_entity.id
_entity.type
_entity.pdbx_description
1 polymer ?
#
loop_
_entity_poly.entity_id
_entity_poly.type
_entity_poly.pdbx_seq_one_letter_code
_entity_poly.pdbx_strand_id
1 'polypeptide(L)'
;MPEDWRIQQYTEALKPYIESAEEFHRAQSNPQTTMVPQDVYAELSRRISGSGSRMMWVEGPDSPGNPFLSQAALKAVDGVMNAGIPCISYFCKSRYSFAGSGRSGSKSALSHRDAAVVCLLYSIIRQLAWVLPREGFKAGKNLDGDQFAKLNGTLHSLPTALNIIKALLEYTPPVISWVIDGLQFTGDKESMGKLWNLITLLREHMQDSRRVSKTLFTTDGRNQVLVRGTTARERVDALGLVRARGGKAFPGAVYM
;
A
#
# COMPACT_ATOMS: atom_id res chain seq x y z
N MET A 1 29.24 -8.63 -12.31
CA MET A 1 27.85 -8.22 -12.01
C MET A 1 27.92 -7.14 -10.95
N PRO A 2 27.48 -5.89 -11.22
CA PRO A 2 27.42 -4.83 -10.21
C PRO A 2 26.58 -5.28 -9.01
N GLU A 3 26.96 -4.85 -7.80
CA GLU A 3 26.25 -5.22 -6.56
C GLU A 3 24.79 -4.71 -6.55
N ASP A 4 24.50 -3.70 -7.36
CA ASP A 4 23.21 -2.99 -7.45
C ASP A 4 22.03 -3.85 -7.89
N TRP A 5 22.28 -5.02 -8.49
CA TRP A 5 21.24 -5.93 -9.00
C TRP A 5 20.88 -7.10 -8.06
N ARG A 6 21.66 -7.30 -6.99
CA ARG A 6 21.51 -8.47 -6.10
C ARG A 6 20.20 -8.41 -5.32
N ILE A 7 19.79 -7.22 -4.89
CA ILE A 7 18.57 -7.04 -4.10
C ILE A 7 17.31 -7.38 -4.92
N GLN A 8 17.24 -6.89 -6.16
CA GLN A 8 16.14 -7.20 -7.07
C GLN A 8 16.09 -8.70 -7.34
N GLN A 9 17.24 -9.35 -7.55
CA GLN A 9 17.32 -10.80 -7.70
C GLN A 9 16.79 -11.55 -6.46
N TYR A 10 17.13 -11.12 -5.24
CA TYR A 10 16.59 -11.75 -4.03
C TYR A 10 15.06 -11.61 -3.92
N THR A 11 14.50 -10.49 -4.42
CA THR A 11 13.04 -10.28 -4.38
C THR A 11 12.26 -11.17 -5.33
N GLU A 12 12.92 -11.83 -6.29
CA GLU A 12 12.26 -12.75 -7.22
C GLU A 12 11.69 -13.99 -6.52
N ALA A 13 12.32 -14.41 -5.41
CA ALA A 13 11.82 -15.48 -4.55
C ALA A 13 10.47 -15.13 -3.86
N LEU A 14 10.10 -13.84 -3.83
CA LEU A 14 8.85 -13.38 -3.20
C LEU A 14 7.63 -13.51 -4.11
N LYS A 15 7.84 -13.67 -5.43
CA LYS A 15 6.77 -13.75 -6.43
C LYS A 15 5.63 -14.73 -6.09
N PRO A 16 5.88 -15.94 -5.53
CA PRO A 16 4.80 -16.86 -5.17
C PRO A 16 3.84 -16.34 -4.09
N TYR A 17 4.23 -15.30 -3.35
CA TYR A 17 3.44 -14.69 -2.27
C TYR A 17 2.97 -13.28 -2.62
N ILE A 18 3.19 -12.84 -3.86
CA ILE A 18 2.80 -11.52 -4.37
C ILE A 18 1.77 -11.73 -5.48
N GLU A 19 0.56 -11.24 -5.25
CA GLU A 19 -0.48 -11.15 -6.27
C GLU A 19 -0.49 -9.73 -6.81
N SER A 20 -0.16 -9.59 -8.09
CA SER A 20 0.18 -8.30 -8.69
C SER A 20 -0.99 -7.30 -8.66
N ALA A 21 -0.63 -6.00 -8.70
CA ALA A 21 -1.55 -4.92 -9.02
C ALA A 21 -2.09 -5.01 -10.47
N GLU A 22 -1.40 -5.71 -11.39
CA GLU A 22 -1.89 -5.93 -12.76
C GLU A 22 -3.20 -6.71 -12.78
N GLU A 23 -3.44 -7.60 -11.81
CA GLU A 23 -4.73 -8.26 -11.65
C GLU A 23 -5.84 -7.28 -11.23
N PHE A 24 -5.51 -6.22 -10.49
CA PHE A 24 -6.44 -5.14 -10.17
C PHE A 24 -6.72 -4.26 -11.39
N HIS A 25 -5.67 -3.91 -12.17
CA HIS A 25 -5.83 -3.26 -13.48
C HIS A 25 -6.71 -4.10 -14.43
N ARG A 26 -6.54 -5.43 -14.46
CA ARG A 26 -7.34 -6.35 -15.28
C ARG A 26 -8.76 -6.56 -14.76
N ALA A 27 -8.97 -6.64 -13.44
CA ALA A 27 -10.29 -6.80 -12.83
C ALA A 27 -11.18 -5.56 -13.01
N GLN A 28 -10.59 -4.37 -13.15
CA GLN A 28 -11.31 -3.12 -13.44
C GLN A 28 -11.46 -2.81 -14.94
N SER A 29 -10.91 -3.63 -15.86
CA SER A 29 -11.12 -3.47 -17.32
C SER A 29 -12.57 -3.65 -17.77
N ASN A 30 -13.49 -3.98 -16.86
CA ASN A 30 -14.92 -3.88 -17.09
C ASN A 30 -15.44 -2.63 -16.37
N PRO A 31 -15.40 -1.44 -17.02
CA PRO A 31 -15.79 -0.21 -16.38
C PRO A 31 -17.31 -0.19 -16.22
N GLN A 32 -17.81 -0.64 -15.08
CA GLN A 32 -18.95 0.08 -14.53
C GLN A 32 -18.40 1.46 -14.16
N THR A 33 -18.84 2.46 -14.91
CA THR A 33 -18.44 3.87 -14.82
C THR A 33 -18.87 4.43 -13.47
N THR A 34 -18.26 3.99 -12.38
CA THR A 34 -18.42 4.62 -11.07
C THR A 34 -17.66 5.92 -11.14
N MET A 35 -18.33 6.95 -11.65
CA MET A 35 -17.75 8.27 -11.84
C MET A 35 -17.16 8.71 -10.50
N VAL A 36 -15.84 8.88 -10.45
CA VAL A 36 -15.16 9.35 -9.25
C VAL A 36 -15.63 10.78 -8.96
N PRO A 37 -16.37 11.11 -7.87
CA PRO A 37 -16.67 12.50 -7.57
C PRO A 37 -15.40 13.36 -7.64
N GLN A 38 -15.45 14.34 -8.55
CA GLN A 38 -14.35 15.23 -8.86
C GLN A 38 -13.81 15.93 -7.61
N ASP A 39 -14.66 16.17 -6.62
CA ASP A 39 -14.30 16.76 -5.33
C ASP A 39 -13.31 15.93 -4.52
N VAL A 40 -13.49 14.61 -4.49
CA VAL A 40 -12.61 13.69 -3.78
C VAL A 40 -11.28 13.57 -4.51
N TYR A 41 -11.32 13.48 -5.84
CA TYR A 41 -10.09 13.49 -6.64
C TYR A 41 -9.33 14.81 -6.50
N ALA A 42 -10.03 15.95 -6.55
CA ALA A 42 -9.42 17.26 -6.39
C ALA A 42 -8.80 17.42 -5.00
N GLU A 43 -9.46 16.93 -3.93
CA GLU A 43 -8.91 16.97 -2.58
C GLU A 43 -7.70 16.04 -2.40
N LEU A 44 -7.78 14.82 -2.95
CA LEU A 44 -6.65 13.88 -3.01
C LEU A 44 -5.46 14.49 -3.74
N SER A 45 -5.67 14.98 -4.96
CA SER A 45 -4.65 15.62 -5.79
C SER A 45 -4.04 16.84 -5.10
N ARG A 46 -4.87 17.71 -4.51
CA ARG A 46 -4.42 18.90 -3.78
C ARG A 46 -3.53 18.55 -2.59
N ARG A 47 -3.88 17.53 -1.80
CA ARG A 47 -3.09 17.15 -0.62
C ARG A 47 -1.85 16.31 -0.97
N ILE A 48 -1.94 15.46 -1.99
CA ILE A 48 -0.76 14.77 -2.55
C ILE A 48 0.23 15.81 -3.10
N SER A 49 -0.25 16.91 -3.66
CA SER A 49 0.61 17.99 -4.18
C SER A 49 1.05 18.99 -3.10
N GLY A 50 0.25 19.23 -2.05
CA GLY A 50 0.50 20.25 -1.02
C GLY A 50 1.59 19.88 0.00
N SER A 51 2.36 20.86 0.49
CA SER A 51 3.55 20.65 1.35
C SER A 51 3.25 20.26 2.81
N GLY A 52 2.01 20.40 3.27
CA GLY A 52 1.68 20.28 4.71
C GLY A 52 1.31 18.88 5.22
N SER A 53 0.77 17.98 4.38
CA SER A 53 0.31 16.66 4.81
C SER A 53 1.22 15.58 4.24
N ARG A 54 1.97 14.89 5.11
CA ARG A 54 2.83 13.74 4.73
C ARG A 54 2.07 12.41 4.79
N MET A 55 1.01 12.33 5.59
CA MET A 55 0.13 11.16 5.64
C MET A 55 -1.33 11.61 5.45
N MET A 56 -2.11 10.79 4.77
CA MET A 56 -3.55 10.95 4.64
C MET A 56 -4.24 9.59 4.63
N TRP A 57 -5.41 9.53 5.25
CA TRP A 57 -6.33 8.41 5.15
C TRP A 57 -7.68 8.91 4.68
N VAL A 58 -8.15 8.39 3.54
CA VAL A 58 -9.51 8.60 3.07
C VAL A 58 -10.37 7.39 3.42
N GLU A 59 -11.40 7.63 4.22
CA GLU A 59 -12.37 6.65 4.64
C GLU A 59 -13.64 6.79 3.81
N GLY A 60 -14.04 5.69 3.18
CA GLY A 60 -15.26 5.55 2.42
C GLY A 60 -16.40 4.97 3.25
N PRO A 61 -17.61 4.87 2.68
CA PRO A 61 -18.70 4.14 3.30
C PRO A 61 -18.28 2.70 3.65
N ASP A 62 -18.81 2.20 4.76
CA ASP A 62 -18.71 0.79 5.12
C ASP A 62 -19.71 -0.04 4.29
N SER A 63 -19.54 0.01 2.97
CA SER A 63 -20.34 -0.73 2.00
C SER A 63 -19.41 -1.54 1.11
N PRO A 64 -19.37 -2.87 1.26
CA PRO A 64 -18.51 -3.72 0.44
C PRO A 64 -18.83 -3.54 -1.06
N GLY A 65 -17.80 -3.32 -1.87
CA GLY A 65 -17.93 -3.36 -3.33
C GLY A 65 -18.15 -2.03 -4.04
N ASN A 66 -18.02 -0.89 -3.36
CA ASN A 66 -17.96 0.41 -4.06
C ASN A 66 -16.52 0.69 -4.52
N PRO A 67 -16.20 0.58 -5.82
CA PRO A 67 -14.82 0.69 -6.31
C PRO A 67 -14.33 2.14 -6.34
N PHE A 68 -15.15 3.11 -5.89
CA PHE A 68 -14.87 4.52 -6.06
C PHE A 68 -13.53 4.97 -5.45
N LEU A 69 -13.23 4.60 -4.19
CA LEU A 69 -11.96 4.99 -3.56
C LEU A 69 -10.77 4.26 -4.16
N SER A 70 -10.93 2.98 -4.47
CA SER A 70 -10.00 2.17 -5.24
C SER A 70 -9.64 2.82 -6.59
N GLN A 71 -10.63 3.34 -7.34
CA GLN A 71 -10.40 4.08 -8.59
C GLN A 71 -9.73 5.43 -8.35
N ALA A 72 -10.10 6.16 -7.29
CA ALA A 72 -9.46 7.41 -6.94
C ALA A 72 -7.99 7.22 -6.54
N ALA A 73 -7.69 6.16 -5.80
CA ALA A 73 -6.34 5.74 -5.44
C ALA A 73 -5.52 5.37 -6.68
N LEU A 74 -6.10 4.66 -7.64
CA LEU A 74 -5.45 4.34 -8.91
C LEU A 74 -5.10 5.61 -9.71
N LYS A 75 -6.05 6.54 -9.88
CA LYS A 75 -5.78 7.83 -10.53
C LYS A 75 -4.71 8.64 -9.80
N ALA A 76 -4.63 8.54 -8.46
CA ALA A 76 -3.57 9.17 -7.69
C ALA A 76 -2.20 8.54 -7.98
N VAL A 77 -2.12 7.21 -8.12
CA VAL A 77 -0.89 6.51 -8.56
C VAL A 77 -0.47 7.02 -9.94
N ASP A 78 -1.38 7.04 -10.91
CA ASP A 78 -1.10 7.53 -12.27
C ASP A 78 -0.61 8.98 -12.24
N GLY A 79 -1.27 9.85 -11.48
CA GLY A 79 -0.88 11.25 -11.36
C GLY A 79 0.53 11.45 -10.78
N VAL A 80 0.89 10.68 -9.75
CA VAL A 80 2.23 10.71 -9.12
C VAL A 80 3.29 10.19 -10.10
N MET A 81 3.02 9.05 -10.74
CA MET A 81 3.96 8.42 -11.68
C MET A 81 4.17 9.29 -12.93
N ASN A 82 3.11 9.92 -13.46
CA ASN A 82 3.19 10.87 -14.57
C ASN A 82 3.98 12.14 -14.21
N ALA A 83 4.04 12.50 -12.94
CA ALA A 83 4.89 13.58 -12.44
C ALA A 83 6.36 13.16 -12.24
N GLY A 84 6.73 11.92 -12.60
CA GLY A 84 8.09 11.39 -12.45
C GLY A 84 8.48 11.06 -11.00
N ILE A 85 7.51 10.99 -10.08
CA ILE A 85 7.75 10.68 -8.68
C ILE A 85 7.67 9.16 -8.48
N PRO A 86 8.69 8.50 -7.91
CA PRO A 86 8.61 7.09 -7.54
C PRO A 86 7.42 6.83 -6.61
N CYS A 87 6.59 5.85 -6.97
CA CYS A 87 5.38 5.50 -6.21
C CYS A 87 5.42 4.02 -5.81
N ILE A 88 5.33 3.75 -4.50
CA ILE A 88 5.05 2.42 -3.98
C ILE A 88 3.54 2.29 -3.86
N SER A 89 2.93 1.35 -4.59
CA SER A 89 1.48 1.19 -4.60
C SER A 89 1.05 -0.25 -4.32
N TYR A 90 -0.03 -0.42 -3.57
CA TYR A 90 -0.60 -1.73 -3.30
C TYR A 90 -2.10 -1.66 -3.04
N PHE A 91 -2.83 -2.60 -3.63
CA PHE A 91 -4.29 -2.72 -3.54
C PHE A 91 -4.64 -4.04 -2.88
N CYS A 92 -5.05 -3.99 -1.62
CA CYS A 92 -5.38 -5.18 -0.86
C CYS A 92 -6.66 -5.83 -1.41
N LYS A 93 -6.64 -7.16 -1.51
CA LYS A 93 -7.78 -7.98 -1.92
C LYS A 93 -8.38 -8.72 -0.73
N SER A 94 -9.65 -9.13 -0.85
CA SER A 94 -10.31 -9.97 0.15
C SER A 94 -9.90 -11.45 0.09
N ARG A 95 -9.30 -11.88 -1.02
CA ARG A 95 -8.85 -13.25 -1.26
C ARG A 95 -7.46 -13.26 -1.88
N TYR A 96 -6.70 -14.28 -1.51
CA TYR A 96 -5.37 -14.59 -2.00
C TYR A 96 -5.27 -16.09 -2.25
N SER A 97 -4.73 -16.47 -3.40
CA SER A 97 -4.54 -17.84 -3.88
C SER A 97 -3.63 -18.68 -2.98
N PHE A 98 -2.65 -18.05 -2.32
CA PHE A 98 -1.74 -18.75 -1.41
C PHE A 98 -2.28 -18.86 0.02
N ALA A 99 -3.35 -18.14 0.36
CA ALA A 99 -4.11 -18.36 1.59
C ALA A 99 -4.88 -19.68 1.50
N GLY A 100 -5.16 -20.34 2.63
CA GLY A 100 -5.88 -21.62 2.60
C GLY A 100 -5.05 -22.82 2.07
N SER A 101 -3.96 -22.58 1.33
CA SER A 101 -3.11 -23.61 0.74
C SER A 101 -2.19 -24.25 1.77
N GLY A 102 -2.75 -25.11 2.63
CA GLY A 102 -1.96 -26.08 3.37
C GLY A 102 -1.30 -27.03 2.36
N ARG A 103 -0.12 -26.67 1.83
CA ARG A 103 0.67 -27.62 1.04
C ARG A 103 0.98 -28.79 1.97
N SER A 104 0.41 -29.95 1.63
CA SER A 104 0.47 -31.24 2.32
C SER A 104 1.64 -31.35 3.31
N GLY A 105 1.34 -31.37 4.61
CA GLY A 105 2.29 -31.86 5.63
C GLY A 105 2.39 -31.09 6.95
N SER A 106 2.39 -29.76 7.00
CA SER A 106 2.49 -29.03 8.28
C SER A 106 2.29 -27.52 8.16
N LYS A 107 1.69 -26.94 9.21
CA LYS A 107 1.41 -25.54 9.53
C LYS A 107 0.09 -24.99 8.99
N SER A 108 -0.71 -24.48 9.92
CA SER A 108 -2.05 -23.91 9.75
C SER A 108 -2.14 -23.05 8.50
N ALA A 109 -3.18 -23.29 7.70
CA ALA A 109 -3.48 -22.48 6.54
C ALA A 109 -3.61 -21.00 6.95
N LEU A 110 -2.88 -20.12 6.27
CA LEU A 110 -2.91 -18.68 6.49
C LEU A 110 -4.31 -18.16 6.20
N SER A 111 -4.86 -17.31 7.08
CA SER A 111 -6.11 -16.61 6.80
C SER A 111 -5.92 -15.67 5.61
N HIS A 112 -7.00 -15.32 4.90
CA HIS A 112 -6.90 -14.34 3.80
C HIS A 112 -6.42 -12.97 4.27
N ARG A 113 -6.76 -12.55 5.49
CA ARG A 113 -6.33 -11.27 6.06
C ARG A 113 -4.85 -11.28 6.44
N ASP A 114 -4.36 -12.40 6.94
CA ASP A 114 -2.94 -12.60 7.21
C ASP A 114 -2.13 -12.70 5.93
N ALA A 115 -2.67 -13.37 4.90
CA ALA A 115 -2.11 -13.41 3.56
C ALA A 115 -2.01 -12.00 2.95
N ALA A 116 -3.02 -11.16 3.17
CA ALA A 116 -3.00 -9.78 2.74
C ALA A 116 -1.81 -9.00 3.33
N VAL A 117 -1.49 -9.21 4.62
CA VAL A 117 -0.35 -8.55 5.28
C VAL A 117 0.97 -9.07 4.72
N VAL A 118 1.11 -10.38 4.53
CA VAL A 118 2.30 -10.98 3.89
C VAL A 118 2.51 -10.39 2.50
N CYS A 119 1.47 -10.42 1.66
CA CYS A 119 1.52 -9.94 0.29
C CYS A 119 1.86 -8.45 0.23
N LEU A 120 1.25 -7.63 1.11
CA LEU A 120 1.53 -6.19 1.23
C LEU A 120 3.01 -5.94 1.53
N LEU A 121 3.56 -6.54 2.60
CA LEU A 121 4.95 -6.29 2.99
C LEU A 121 5.93 -6.76 1.91
N TYR A 122 5.68 -7.91 1.29
CA TYR A 122 6.56 -8.44 0.25
C TYR A 122 6.48 -7.61 -1.04
N SER A 123 5.29 -7.11 -1.38
CA SER A 123 5.10 -6.19 -2.50
C SER A 123 5.83 -4.87 -2.28
N ILE A 124 5.82 -4.35 -1.04
CA ILE A 124 6.60 -3.15 -0.66
C ILE A 124 8.10 -3.43 -0.80
N ILE A 125 8.60 -4.54 -0.26
CA ILE A 125 10.03 -4.92 -0.36
C ILE A 125 10.46 -4.97 -1.83
N ARG A 126 9.66 -5.65 -2.66
CA ARG A 126 9.94 -5.75 -4.08
C ARG A 126 9.98 -4.36 -4.73
N GLN A 127 8.94 -3.54 -4.58
CA GLN A 127 8.90 -2.21 -5.19
C GLN A 127 10.02 -1.28 -4.69
N LEU A 128 10.33 -1.33 -3.38
CA LEU A 128 11.45 -0.57 -2.81
C LEU A 128 12.78 -0.95 -3.44
N ALA A 129 13.03 -2.24 -3.67
CA ALA A 129 14.24 -2.71 -4.35
C ALA A 129 14.38 -2.14 -5.78
N TRP A 130 13.28 -1.85 -6.46
CA TRP A 130 13.28 -1.30 -7.81
C TRP A 130 13.47 0.23 -7.85
N VAL A 131 13.27 0.95 -6.74
CA VAL A 131 13.46 2.40 -6.67
C VAL A 131 14.77 2.81 -5.98
N LEU A 132 15.64 1.85 -5.65
CA LEU A 132 16.96 2.11 -5.10
C LEU A 132 17.84 2.89 -6.11
N PRO A 133 18.72 3.78 -5.64
CA PRO A 133 19.67 4.48 -6.50
C PRO A 133 20.62 3.47 -7.14
N ARG A 134 20.92 3.69 -8.43
CA ARG A 134 21.86 2.84 -9.18
C ARG A 134 23.32 3.08 -8.81
N GLU A 135 23.63 4.25 -8.25
CA GLU A 135 24.98 4.65 -7.89
C GLU A 135 25.08 4.88 -6.39
N GLY A 136 26.19 4.44 -5.78
CA GLY A 136 26.47 4.65 -4.36
C GLY A 136 25.66 3.78 -3.39
N PHE A 137 24.77 2.90 -3.90
CA PHE A 137 24.10 1.91 -3.09
C PHE A 137 25.08 0.81 -2.67
N LYS A 138 25.16 0.55 -1.36
CA LYS A 138 25.88 -0.60 -0.82
C LYS A 138 25.00 -1.29 0.19
N ALA A 139 24.61 -2.52 -0.11
CA ALA A 139 23.74 -3.32 0.73
C ALA A 139 24.41 -3.54 2.10
N GLY A 140 23.76 -3.06 3.18
CA GLY A 140 24.15 -3.40 4.54
C GLY A 140 23.79 -4.86 4.90
N LYS A 141 24.22 -5.33 6.07
CA LYS A 141 23.95 -6.70 6.57
C LYS A 141 22.46 -7.05 6.63
N ASN A 142 21.59 -6.06 6.75
CA ASN A 142 20.14 -6.27 6.79
C ASN A 142 19.53 -6.51 5.39
N LEU A 143 20.32 -6.40 4.32
CA LEU A 143 19.91 -6.56 2.92
C LEU A 143 20.67 -7.70 2.22
N ASP A 144 21.17 -8.68 2.97
CA ASP A 144 21.83 -9.87 2.41
C ASP A 144 20.81 -10.95 1.97
N GLY A 145 21.27 -11.88 1.12
CA GLY A 145 20.43 -12.97 0.61
C GLY A 145 19.82 -13.85 1.71
N ASP A 146 20.51 -13.99 2.85
CA ASP A 146 20.04 -14.78 3.98
C ASP A 146 18.83 -14.13 4.66
N GLN A 147 18.74 -12.80 4.70
CA GLN A 147 17.53 -12.11 5.17
C GLN A 147 16.35 -12.35 4.22
N PHE A 148 16.57 -12.25 2.92
CA PHE A 148 15.50 -12.48 1.93
C PHE A 148 15.05 -13.94 1.90
N ALA A 149 15.95 -14.90 2.11
CA ALA A 149 15.61 -16.33 2.18
C ALA A 149 14.65 -16.68 3.35
N LYS A 150 14.59 -15.86 4.40
CA LYS A 150 13.63 -16.02 5.51
C LYS A 150 12.21 -15.60 5.14
N LEU A 151 12.02 -14.92 4.01
CA LEU A 151 10.72 -14.44 3.53
C LEU A 151 9.95 -15.57 2.83
N ASN A 152 9.39 -16.48 3.63
CA ASN A 152 8.76 -17.73 3.20
C ASN A 152 7.22 -17.70 3.15
N GLY A 153 6.61 -16.52 3.15
CA GLY A 153 5.16 -16.34 3.06
C GLY A 153 4.37 -16.62 4.35
N THR A 154 5.05 -16.83 5.48
CA THR A 154 4.40 -17.09 6.78
C THR A 154 4.39 -15.85 7.69
N LEU A 155 3.51 -15.82 8.70
CA LEU A 155 3.49 -14.74 9.70
C LEU A 155 4.82 -14.58 10.45
N HIS A 156 5.56 -15.67 10.67
CA HIS A 156 6.86 -15.67 11.33
C HIS A 156 7.93 -14.89 10.55
N SER A 157 7.75 -14.70 9.24
CA SER A 157 8.66 -13.93 8.40
C SER A 157 8.42 -12.42 8.44
N LEU A 158 7.27 -11.96 8.96
CA LEU A 158 6.90 -10.54 8.96
C LEU A 158 7.86 -9.63 9.74
N PRO A 159 8.44 -10.03 10.90
CA PRO A 159 9.48 -9.24 11.55
C PRO A 159 10.70 -9.01 10.64
N THR A 160 11.15 -10.05 9.93
CA THR A 160 12.25 -9.93 8.96
C THR A 160 11.86 -9.02 7.79
N ALA A 161 10.63 -9.15 7.29
CA ALA A 161 10.11 -8.28 6.25
C ALA A 161 10.17 -6.78 6.66
N LEU A 162 9.72 -6.45 7.87
CA LEU A 162 9.77 -5.08 8.40
C LEU A 162 11.21 -4.57 8.54
N ASN A 163 12.15 -5.42 8.97
CA ASN A 163 13.57 -5.04 9.06
C ASN A 163 14.18 -4.75 7.68
N ILE A 164 13.85 -5.55 6.67
CA ILE A 164 14.26 -5.32 5.28
C ILE A 164 13.65 -4.01 4.78
N ILE A 165 12.35 -3.76 5.00
CA ILE A 165 11.69 -2.50 4.63
C ILE A 165 12.41 -1.32 5.27
N LYS A 166 12.66 -1.38 6.59
CA LYS A 166 13.39 -0.33 7.32
C LYS A 166 14.76 -0.05 6.70
N ALA A 167 15.52 -1.10 6.38
CA ALA A 167 16.83 -0.95 5.76
C ALA A 167 16.73 -0.38 4.33
N LEU A 168 15.74 -0.78 3.53
CA LEU A 168 15.54 -0.23 2.18
C LEU A 168 15.12 1.25 2.21
N LEU A 169 14.34 1.67 3.21
CA LEU A 169 13.90 3.06 3.39
C LEU A 169 15.06 4.05 3.58
N GLU A 170 16.23 3.60 4.07
CA GLU A 170 17.43 4.42 4.21
C GLU A 170 17.98 4.88 2.85
N TYR A 171 17.71 4.12 1.80
CA TYR A 171 18.24 4.32 0.46
C TYR A 171 17.20 4.80 -0.56
N THR A 172 15.95 5.02 -0.17
CA THR A 172 14.93 5.51 -1.10
C THR A 172 15.32 6.86 -1.71
N PRO A 173 14.76 7.25 -2.86
CA PRO A 173 14.94 8.59 -3.40
C PRO A 173 14.49 9.68 -2.41
N PRO A 174 14.99 10.93 -2.54
CA PRO A 174 14.59 12.03 -1.67
C PRO A 174 13.10 12.33 -1.70
N VAL A 175 12.43 12.04 -2.82
CA VAL A 175 10.98 12.20 -2.99
C VAL A 175 10.37 10.84 -3.34
N ILE A 176 9.40 10.39 -2.55
CA ILE A 176 8.70 9.13 -2.76
C ILE A 176 7.24 9.25 -2.32
N SER A 177 6.34 8.59 -3.05
CA SER A 177 4.93 8.51 -2.71
C SER A 177 4.52 7.07 -2.41
N TRP A 178 3.48 6.92 -1.60
CA TRP A 178 2.90 5.65 -1.22
C TRP A 178 1.40 5.70 -1.39
N VAL A 179 0.82 4.70 -2.02
CA VAL A 179 -0.64 4.53 -2.14
C VAL A 179 -1.01 3.12 -1.72
N ILE A 180 -1.66 2.99 -0.57
CA ILE A 180 -2.06 1.69 -0.01
C ILE A 180 -3.58 1.68 0.13
N ASP A 181 -4.23 0.94 -0.77
CA ASP A 181 -5.68 0.80 -0.84
C ASP A 181 -6.15 -0.50 -0.18
N GLY A 182 -7.34 -0.47 0.39
CA GLY A 182 -8.04 -1.67 0.83
C GLY A 182 -7.57 -2.22 2.17
N LEU A 183 -6.96 -1.43 3.06
CA LEU A 183 -6.43 -1.93 4.34
C LEU A 183 -7.49 -2.61 5.23
N GLN A 184 -8.79 -2.40 5.01
CA GLN A 184 -9.88 -3.15 5.66
C GLN A 184 -9.81 -4.67 5.40
N PHE A 185 -9.16 -5.11 4.32
CA PHE A 185 -8.95 -6.52 4.01
C PHE A 185 -7.72 -7.13 4.69
N THR A 186 -7.00 -6.35 5.49
CA THR A 186 -5.74 -6.78 6.14
C THR A 186 -5.90 -6.91 7.64
N GLY A 187 -5.09 -7.80 8.23
CA GLY A 187 -4.88 -7.84 9.67
C GLY A 187 -5.90 -8.66 10.44
N ASP A 188 -5.46 -9.80 10.97
CA ASP A 188 -6.10 -10.49 12.09
C ASP A 188 -5.30 -10.27 13.38
N LYS A 189 -5.71 -10.89 14.49
CA LYS A 189 -5.11 -10.67 15.84
C LYS A 189 -3.58 -10.76 15.85
N GLU A 190 -2.99 -11.67 15.06
CA GLU A 190 -1.54 -11.91 15.03
C GLU A 190 -0.76 -10.95 14.10
N SER A 191 -1.33 -10.58 12.95
CA SER A 191 -0.68 -9.73 11.94
C SER A 191 -0.93 -8.23 12.14
N MET A 192 -1.95 -7.84 12.91
CA MET A 192 -2.31 -6.44 13.16
C MET A 192 -1.16 -5.63 13.79
N GLY A 193 -0.40 -6.23 14.71
CA GLY A 193 0.79 -5.60 15.28
C GLY A 193 1.89 -5.34 14.26
N LYS A 194 1.97 -6.14 13.18
CA LYS A 194 2.95 -5.95 12.11
C LYS A 194 2.52 -4.84 11.15
N LEU A 195 1.21 -4.74 10.88
CA LEU A 195 0.67 -3.61 10.13
C LEU A 195 0.86 -2.28 10.89
N TRP A 196 0.66 -2.29 12.21
CA TRP A 196 0.99 -1.14 13.06
C TRP A 196 2.44 -0.70 12.90
N ASN A 197 3.38 -1.63 13.01
CA ASN A 197 4.80 -1.35 12.87
C ASN A 197 5.14 -0.77 11.48
N LEU A 198 4.49 -1.25 10.40
CA LEU A 198 4.66 -0.65 9.07
C LEU A 198 4.25 0.83 9.06
N ILE A 199 3.09 1.17 9.61
CA ILE A 199 2.60 2.55 9.65
C ILE A 199 3.53 3.43 10.49
N THR A 200 4.01 2.92 11.62
CA THR A 200 5.02 3.61 12.43
C THR A 200 6.31 3.87 11.66
N LEU A 201 6.84 2.86 10.95
CA LEU A 201 8.03 3.02 10.10
C LEU A 201 7.84 4.09 9.01
N LEU A 202 6.69 4.10 8.34
CA LEU A 202 6.39 5.12 7.34
C LEU A 202 6.31 6.52 7.97
N ARG A 203 5.69 6.64 9.14
CA ARG A 203 5.61 7.93 9.86
C ARG A 203 6.97 8.43 10.34
N GLU A 204 7.82 7.53 10.82
CA GLU A 204 9.21 7.84 11.20
C GLU A 204 10.02 8.30 9.98
N HIS A 205 9.91 7.58 8.86
CA HIS A 205 10.55 7.94 7.60
C HIS A 205 10.13 9.33 7.12
N MET A 206 8.86 9.68 7.30
CA MET A 206 8.34 11.01 7.02
C MET A 206 8.91 12.11 7.92
N GLN A 207 9.57 11.82 9.05
CA GLN A 207 10.16 12.86 9.90
C GLN A 207 11.54 13.35 9.39
N ASP A 208 12.19 12.61 8.50
CA ASP A 208 13.47 13.05 7.92
C ASP A 208 13.24 14.30 7.06
N SER A 209 13.71 15.46 7.54
CA SER A 209 13.54 16.76 6.88
C SER A 209 14.26 16.86 5.53
N ARG A 210 15.21 15.95 5.24
CA ARG A 210 15.93 15.88 3.98
C ARG A 210 15.12 15.16 2.89
N ARG A 211 13.96 14.62 3.24
CA ARG A 211 13.12 13.78 2.37
C ARG A 211 11.68 14.26 2.35
N VAL A 212 11.02 13.98 1.24
CA VAL A 212 9.58 14.17 1.06
C VAL A 212 8.97 12.81 0.79
N SER A 213 8.42 12.22 1.86
CA SER A 213 7.66 10.97 1.80
C SER A 213 6.19 11.29 2.02
N LYS A 214 5.32 10.90 1.08
CA LYS A 214 3.87 11.10 1.21
C LYS A 214 3.14 9.77 1.13
N THR A 215 2.19 9.52 2.03
CA THR A 215 1.39 8.29 2.02
C THR A 215 -0.10 8.60 1.99
N LEU A 216 -0.79 7.97 1.04
CA LEU A 216 -2.24 7.88 0.95
C LEU A 216 -2.67 6.46 1.36
N PHE A 217 -3.58 6.40 2.31
CA PHE A 217 -4.36 5.21 2.62
C PHE A 217 -5.81 5.41 2.19
N THR A 218 -6.42 4.37 1.62
CA THR A 218 -7.85 4.34 1.31
C THR A 218 -8.48 3.08 1.89
N THR A 219 -9.65 3.23 2.52
CA THR A 219 -10.41 2.09 3.06
C THR A 219 -11.90 2.27 2.87
N ASP A 220 -12.61 1.16 2.71
CA ASP A 220 -14.05 1.10 2.97
C ASP A 220 -14.25 0.97 4.48
N GLY A 221 -14.99 1.90 5.07
CA GLY A 221 -15.21 1.94 6.51
C GLY A 221 -13.93 2.13 7.33
N ARG A 222 -14.07 1.90 8.65
CA ARG A 222 -12.99 2.14 9.62
C ARG A 222 -11.96 1.03 9.64
N ASN A 223 -10.68 1.42 9.71
CA ASN A 223 -9.58 0.50 9.99
C ASN A 223 -8.90 0.85 11.32
N GLN A 224 -8.80 -0.12 12.24
CA GLN A 224 -8.28 0.10 13.60
C GLN A 224 -6.81 0.54 13.62
N VAL A 225 -6.00 0.05 12.69
CA VAL A 225 -4.58 0.40 12.63
C VAL A 225 -4.41 1.84 12.15
N LEU A 226 -5.21 2.29 11.18
CA LEU A 226 -5.22 3.68 10.72
C LEU A 226 -5.82 4.64 11.76
N VAL A 227 -6.85 4.23 12.50
CA VAL A 227 -7.39 5.04 13.62
C VAL A 227 -6.32 5.38 14.65
N ARG A 228 -5.45 4.41 14.96
CA ARG A 228 -4.32 4.64 15.88
C ARG A 228 -3.17 5.38 15.19
N GLY A 229 -3.02 5.17 13.88
CA GLY A 229 -1.80 5.53 13.13
C GLY A 229 -1.88 6.88 12.47
N THR A 230 -3.06 7.52 12.47
CA THR A 230 -3.34 8.81 11.87
C THR A 230 -3.98 9.76 12.88
N THR A 231 -3.84 11.06 12.63
CA THR A 231 -4.50 12.13 13.38
C THR A 231 -5.84 12.51 12.73
N ALA A 232 -6.70 13.19 13.48
CA ALA A 232 -7.98 13.70 12.95
C ALA A 232 -7.83 14.60 11.71
N ARG A 233 -6.69 15.28 11.54
CA ARG A 233 -6.41 16.15 10.37
C ARG A 233 -5.96 15.38 9.13
N GLU A 234 -5.40 14.19 9.35
CA GLU A 234 -4.94 13.28 8.30
C GLU A 234 -6.09 12.40 7.79
N ARG A 235 -7.17 12.23 8.57
CA ARG A 235 -8.37 11.51 8.17
C ARG A 235 -9.32 12.39 7.37
N VAL A 236 -9.86 11.83 6.30
CA VAL A 236 -10.82 12.45 5.40
C VAL A 236 -12.01 11.52 5.24
N ASP A 237 -13.20 11.98 5.62
CA ASP A 237 -14.46 11.29 5.34
C ASP A 237 -14.90 11.62 3.91
N ALA A 238 -14.85 10.63 3.01
CA ALA A 238 -15.21 10.81 1.61
C ALA A 238 -16.70 11.16 1.44
N LEU A 239 -17.59 10.58 2.24
CA LEU A 239 -19.02 10.91 2.21
C LEU A 239 -19.26 12.33 2.74
N GLY A 240 -18.58 12.67 3.83
CA GLY A 240 -18.62 14.02 4.40
C GLY A 240 -18.21 15.08 3.37
N LEU A 241 -17.16 14.83 2.58
CA LEU A 241 -16.72 15.73 1.51
C LEU A 241 -17.77 15.92 0.42
N VAL A 242 -18.35 14.83 -0.09
CA VAL A 242 -19.38 14.90 -1.16
C VAL A 242 -20.61 15.66 -0.67
N ARG A 243 -21.03 15.43 0.59
CA ARG A 243 -22.18 16.11 1.20
C ARG A 243 -21.90 17.59 1.46
N ALA A 244 -20.74 17.94 2.01
CA ALA A 244 -20.38 19.32 2.36
C ALA A 244 -20.25 20.24 1.14
N ARG A 245 -19.94 19.68 -0.04
CA ARG A 245 -19.82 20.44 -1.30
C ARG A 245 -21.11 20.49 -2.12
N GLY A 246 -22.25 20.09 -1.54
CA GLY A 246 -23.56 20.18 -2.20
C GLY A 246 -23.80 19.12 -3.26
N GLY A 247 -23.06 18.00 -3.22
CA GLY A 247 -23.34 16.73 -3.91
C GLY A 247 -24.13 16.80 -5.20
N LYS A 248 -23.60 17.44 -6.25
CA LYS A 248 -24.08 17.18 -7.61
C LYS A 248 -23.34 15.95 -8.15
N ALA A 249 -23.90 14.77 -7.90
CA ALA A 249 -23.72 13.70 -8.87
C ALA A 249 -24.40 14.18 -10.17
N PHE A 250 -23.61 14.51 -11.18
CA PHE A 250 -24.14 14.92 -12.48
C PHE A 250 -24.83 13.71 -13.18
N PRO A 251 -25.87 13.96 -13.99
CA PRO A 251 -26.91 12.99 -14.31
C PRO A 251 -26.37 11.76 -15.05
N GLY A 252 -26.79 10.58 -14.59
CA GLY A 252 -26.42 9.29 -15.17
C GLY A 252 -26.39 8.13 -14.16
N ALA A 253 -26.45 8.41 -12.85
CA ALA A 253 -26.55 7.39 -11.82
C ALA A 253 -27.94 6.73 -11.85
N VAL A 254 -28.10 5.72 -12.69
CA VAL A 254 -29.14 4.70 -12.52
C VAL A 254 -28.63 3.78 -11.42
N TYR A 255 -29.27 3.84 -10.25
CA TYR A 255 -29.18 2.75 -9.27
C TYR A 255 -29.96 1.57 -9.87
N MET A 256 -29.27 0.47 -10.17
CA MET A 256 -29.89 -0.86 -10.21
C MET A 256 -29.44 -1.63 -8.98
#